data_AF-A0A957G9N2-F1
#
_entry.id   AF-A0A957G9N2-F1
#
_cell.length_a   1.000
_cell.length_b   1.000
_cell.length_c   1.000
_cell.angle_alpha   90.00
_cell.angle_beta   90.00
_cell.angle_gamma   90.00
#
_symmetry.space_group_name_H-M   'P 1'
#
loop_
_entity.id
_entity.type
_entity.pdbx_description
1 polymer ?
#
loop_
_entity_poly.entity_id
_entity_poly.type
_entity_poly.pdbx_seq_one_letter_code
_entity_poly.pdbx_strand_id
1 'polypeptide(L)'
;MNEMLKQLTEAVGVAGEEKEVRLMIRDLIAPHVDEWRVDAMGNLLALKKGTGELAWRVMVDAHMDEVGLMISAIESDGSLSFLPVGGLDSRTLLGKVVQVGPKKITGVIGARPVHQLTAAQRNSIVGVDAMRIDIGASKREDAAGRVNLGDRAAFVTSYEEQGMVAFGKALD
;
A
#
# COMPACT_ATOMS: atom_id res chain seq x y z
N MET A 1 -21.41 -8.98 0.40
CA MET A 1 -20.06 -8.59 0.84
C MET A 1 -19.20 -9.83 0.91
N ASN A 2 -18.25 -9.94 -0.01
CA ASN A 2 -17.26 -10.98 -0.04
C ASN A 2 -16.19 -10.68 1.02
N GLU A 3 -16.25 -11.40 2.14
CA GLU A 3 -15.33 -11.21 3.27
C GLU A 3 -13.87 -11.45 2.89
N MET A 4 -13.59 -12.38 1.98
CA MET A 4 -12.22 -12.65 1.53
C MET A 4 -11.67 -11.48 0.71
N LEU A 5 -12.46 -10.92 -0.20
CA LEU A 5 -12.04 -9.73 -0.96
C LEU A 5 -11.85 -8.54 -0.03
N LYS A 6 -12.75 -8.33 0.93
CA LYS A 6 -12.60 -7.28 1.94
C LYS A 6 -11.27 -7.43 2.70
N GLN A 7 -11.00 -8.62 3.22
CA GLN A 7 -9.78 -8.89 3.98
C GLN A 7 -8.51 -8.63 3.16
N LEU A 8 -8.45 -9.14 1.93
CA LEU A 8 -7.27 -9.00 1.07
C LEU A 8 -7.06 -7.56 0.59
N THR A 9 -8.13 -6.87 0.17
CA THR A 9 -8.04 -5.49 -0.34
C THR A 9 -7.73 -4.48 0.77
N GLU A 10 -8.22 -4.67 1.99
CA GLU A 10 -7.96 -3.76 3.11
C GLU A 10 -6.62 -4.03 3.82
N ALA A 11 -5.99 -5.19 3.61
CA ALA A 11 -4.66 -5.49 4.13
C ALA A 11 -3.60 -4.56 3.55
N VAL A 12 -2.57 -4.23 4.34
CA VAL A 12 -1.47 -3.36 3.88
C VAL A 12 -0.35 -4.21 3.30
N GLY A 13 0.00 -3.99 2.03
CA GLY A 13 1.02 -4.78 1.34
C GLY A 13 1.81 -4.01 0.29
N VAL A 14 2.26 -2.80 0.59
CA VAL A 14 3.06 -2.02 -0.39
C VAL A 14 4.34 -2.79 -0.75
N ALA A 15 4.74 -2.75 -2.03
CA ALA A 15 5.92 -3.48 -2.50
C ALA A 15 7.16 -3.31 -1.59
N GLY A 16 7.71 -4.45 -1.17
CA GLY A 16 8.76 -4.62 -0.16
C GLY A 16 8.29 -4.83 1.28
N GLU A 17 6.99 -4.68 1.59
CA GLU A 17 6.39 -4.86 2.93
C GLU A 17 5.11 -5.72 2.88
N GLU A 18 5.12 -6.81 2.11
CA GLU A 18 3.95 -7.66 1.84
C GLU A 18 3.62 -8.65 2.96
N LYS A 19 4.29 -8.54 4.12
CA LYS A 19 4.22 -9.54 5.19
C LYS A 19 2.80 -9.75 5.72
N GLU A 20 2.03 -8.68 5.87
CA GLU A 20 0.65 -8.75 6.37
C GLU A 20 -0.24 -9.55 5.41
N VAL A 21 -0.26 -9.15 4.13
CA VAL A 21 -1.01 -9.84 3.06
C VAL A 21 -0.56 -11.29 2.93
N ARG A 22 0.75 -11.55 2.95
CA ARG A 22 1.31 -12.91 2.86
C ARG A 22 0.83 -13.82 3.97
N LEU A 23 0.81 -13.35 5.22
CA LEU A 23 0.36 -14.14 6.36
C LEU A 23 -1.13 -14.47 6.24
N MET A 24 -1.93 -13.50 5.77
CA MET A 24 -3.35 -13.69 5.51
C MET A 24 -3.60 -14.73 4.40
N ILE A 25 -2.93 -14.60 3.25
CA ILE A 25 -3.06 -15.57 2.16
C ILE A 25 -2.61 -16.96 2.61
N ARG A 26 -1.48 -17.06 3.33
CA ARG A 26 -1.01 -18.34 3.89
C ARG A 26 -2.10 -19.03 4.70
N ASP A 27 -2.77 -18.30 5.59
CA ASP A 27 -3.81 -18.88 6.45
C ASP A 27 -5.05 -19.31 5.65
N LEU A 28 -5.42 -18.53 4.63
CA LEU A 28 -6.52 -18.88 3.73
C LEU A 28 -6.21 -20.13 2.89
N ILE A 29 -4.98 -20.30 2.40
CA ILE A 29 -4.63 -21.42 1.50
C ILE A 29 -4.17 -22.68 2.24
N ALA A 30 -3.67 -22.56 3.47
CA ALA A 30 -3.13 -23.68 4.26
C ALA A 30 -4.02 -24.95 4.27
N PRO A 31 -5.37 -24.88 4.42
CA PRO A 31 -6.21 -26.09 4.40
C PRO A 31 -6.37 -26.71 3.01
N HIS A 32 -5.97 -26.01 1.94
CA HIS A 32 -6.17 -26.41 0.55
C HIS A 32 -4.92 -26.96 -0.13
N VAL A 33 -3.75 -26.77 0.46
CA VAL A 33 -2.44 -27.13 -0.12
C VAL A 33 -1.72 -28.16 0.74
N ASP A 34 -0.81 -28.93 0.14
CA ASP A 34 -0.07 -29.96 0.87
C ASP A 34 1.23 -29.41 1.48
N GLU A 35 1.84 -28.45 0.79
CA GLU A 35 3.08 -27.80 1.21
C GLU A 35 3.02 -26.31 0.88
N TRP A 36 3.63 -25.48 1.71
CA TRP A 36 3.89 -24.08 1.39
C TRP A 36 5.24 -23.66 1.95
N ARG A 37 5.86 -22.67 1.30
CA ARG A 37 7.10 -22.05 1.76
C ARG A 37 7.14 -20.58 1.36
N VAL A 38 7.96 -19.82 2.07
CA VAL A 38 8.28 -18.43 1.72
C VAL A 38 9.72 -18.40 1.23
N ASP A 39 9.97 -17.80 0.07
CA ASP A 39 11.34 -17.64 -0.44
C ASP A 39 12.05 -16.42 0.18
N ALA A 40 13.30 -16.17 -0.23
CA ALA A 40 14.10 -15.09 0.31
C ALA A 40 13.58 -13.68 -0.03
N MET A 41 12.81 -13.55 -1.13
CA MET A 41 12.19 -12.28 -1.52
C MET A 41 10.85 -12.07 -0.82
N GLY A 42 10.26 -13.13 -0.27
CA GLY A 42 8.99 -13.07 0.43
C GLY A 42 7.81 -13.61 -0.38
N ASN A 43 8.03 -14.27 -1.52
CA ASN A 43 6.95 -14.89 -2.28
C ASN A 43 6.39 -16.09 -1.52
N LEU A 44 5.05 -16.23 -1.50
CA LEU A 44 4.38 -17.41 -0.93
C LEU A 44 4.20 -18.45 -2.02
N LEU A 45 4.95 -19.54 -1.92
CA LEU A 45 4.91 -20.65 -2.87
C LEU A 45 4.11 -21.78 -2.24
N ALA A 46 2.97 -22.12 -2.83
CA ALA A 46 2.09 -23.16 -2.34
C ALA A 46 1.94 -24.29 -3.37
N LEU A 47 2.00 -25.53 -2.89
CA LEU A 47 1.95 -26.73 -3.72
C LEU A 47 0.76 -27.58 -3.32
N LYS A 48 -0.10 -27.85 -4.31
CA LYS A 48 -1.07 -28.94 -4.27
C LYS A 48 -0.61 -30.05 -5.21
N LYS A 49 -0.39 -31.25 -4.68
CA LYS A 49 0.03 -32.43 -5.44
C LYS A 49 -1.13 -32.86 -6.34
N GLY A 50 -0.84 -32.96 -7.64
CA GLY A 50 -1.80 -33.45 -8.62
C GLY A 50 -2.11 -34.93 -8.40
N THR A 51 -3.31 -35.34 -8.82
CA THR A 51 -3.78 -36.74 -8.77
C THR A 51 -3.88 -37.37 -10.16
N GLY A 52 -3.49 -36.64 -11.21
CA GLY A 52 -3.58 -37.10 -12.60
C GLY A 52 -2.46 -38.06 -12.99
N GLU A 53 -2.72 -38.90 -13.98
CA GLU A 53 -1.75 -39.85 -14.53
C GLU A 53 -0.57 -39.17 -15.24
N LEU A 54 -0.81 -37.98 -15.79
CA LEU A 54 0.22 -37.17 -16.44
C LEU A 54 0.96 -36.31 -15.41
N ALA A 55 2.30 -36.33 -15.46
CA ALA A 55 3.17 -35.55 -14.56
C ALA A 55 3.29 -34.07 -14.97
N TRP A 56 2.17 -33.41 -15.24
CA TRP A 56 2.14 -31.99 -15.58
C TRP A 56 2.28 -31.11 -14.33
N ARG A 57 2.96 -29.97 -14.48
CA ARG A 57 3.06 -28.92 -13.46
C ARG A 57 2.42 -27.65 -14.01
N VAL A 58 1.47 -27.11 -13.26
CA VAL A 58 0.76 -25.87 -13.59
C VAL A 58 1.06 -24.84 -12.50
N MET A 59 1.37 -23.62 -12.90
CA MET A 59 1.55 -22.48 -11.99
C MET A 59 0.45 -21.47 -12.24
N VAL A 60 -0.23 -21.08 -11.16
CA VAL A 60 -1.12 -19.91 -11.11
C VAL A 60 -0.39 -18.88 -10.26
N ASP A 61 -0.24 -17.69 -10.80
CA ASP A 61 0.53 -16.61 -10.19
C ASP A 61 -0.31 -15.34 -10.11
N ALA A 62 -0.24 -14.69 -8.95
CA ALA A 62 -0.87 -13.42 -8.64
C ALA A 62 0.04 -12.71 -7.64
N HIS A 63 0.32 -11.43 -7.86
CA HIS A 63 1.19 -10.68 -6.98
C HIS A 63 0.46 -10.26 -5.69
N MET A 64 1.22 -10.10 -4.60
CA MET A 64 0.68 -9.72 -3.29
C MET A 64 0.84 -8.23 -3.01
N ASP A 65 1.74 -7.58 -3.74
CA ASP A 65 2.07 -6.19 -3.50
C ASP A 65 1.06 -5.24 -4.12
N GLU A 66 0.84 -4.12 -3.45
CA GLU A 66 0.10 -2.98 -3.96
C GLU A 66 1.01 -1.78 -4.19
N VAL A 67 0.57 -0.86 -5.03
CA VAL A 67 1.21 0.46 -5.16
C VAL A 67 1.06 1.27 -3.87
N GLY A 68 2.05 2.08 -3.56
CA GLY A 68 2.04 2.91 -2.35
C GLY A 68 3.14 3.95 -2.36
N LEU A 69 3.54 4.39 -1.17
CA LEU A 69 4.57 5.42 -1.00
C LEU A 69 5.64 4.94 -0.02
N MET A 70 6.78 5.61 -0.01
CA MET A 70 7.88 5.38 0.94
C MET A 70 8.33 6.70 1.54
N ILE A 71 8.43 6.77 2.87
CA ILE A 71 8.92 7.97 3.55
C ILE A 71 10.40 8.18 3.23
N SER A 72 10.72 9.34 2.66
CA SER A 72 12.07 9.69 2.20
C SER A 72 12.74 10.76 3.06
N ALA A 73 11.96 11.63 3.70
CA ALA A 73 12.46 12.57 4.68
C ALA A 73 11.37 12.97 5.69
N ILE A 74 11.81 13.43 6.86
CA ILE A 74 10.97 14.07 7.87
C ILE A 74 11.35 15.55 7.91
N GLU A 75 10.41 16.43 7.59
CA GLU A 75 10.65 17.87 7.51
C GLU A 75 10.76 18.52 8.89
N SER A 76 11.25 19.76 8.95
CA SER A 76 11.40 20.50 10.21
C SER A 76 10.05 20.72 10.92
N ASP A 77 8.98 20.88 10.17
CA ASP A 77 7.61 21.07 10.69
C ASP A 77 6.91 19.76 11.08
N GLY A 78 7.56 18.61 10.88
CA GLY A 78 7.01 17.28 11.19
C GLY A 78 6.23 16.64 10.04
N SER A 79 6.05 17.33 8.91
CA SER A 79 5.48 16.72 7.70
C SER A 79 6.47 15.74 7.06
N LEU A 80 5.96 14.81 6.24
CA LEU A 80 6.76 13.74 5.65
C LEU A 80 6.89 13.92 4.14
N SER A 81 8.12 13.94 3.65
CA SER A 81 8.42 13.73 2.23
C SER A 81 8.35 12.25 1.89
N PHE A 82 7.95 11.94 0.66
CA PHE A 82 7.79 10.57 0.21
C PHE A 82 8.20 10.38 -1.25
N LEU A 83 8.42 9.12 -1.63
CA LEU A 83 8.62 8.67 -3.00
C LEU A 83 7.51 7.68 -3.38
N PRO A 84 7.05 7.67 -4.64
CA PRO A 84 6.11 6.66 -5.10
C PRO A 84 6.79 5.28 -5.17
N VAL A 85 6.04 4.24 -4.82
CA VAL A 85 6.42 2.83 -4.95
C VAL A 85 5.44 2.21 -5.92
N GLY A 86 5.95 1.83 -7.10
CA GLY A 86 5.12 1.42 -8.25
C GLY A 86 4.69 2.57 -9.14
N GLY A 87 3.79 2.29 -10.09
CA GLY A 87 3.34 3.23 -11.11
C GLY A 87 2.17 4.11 -10.63
N LEU A 88 2.46 5.28 -10.07
CA LEU A 88 1.44 6.21 -9.57
C LEU A 88 1.34 7.50 -10.40
N ASP A 89 0.11 7.90 -10.71
CA ASP A 89 -0.17 9.22 -11.25
C ASP A 89 -0.34 10.24 -10.11
N SER A 90 0.57 11.21 -10.05
CA SER A 90 0.55 12.31 -9.07
C SER A 90 -0.81 13.01 -8.93
N ARG A 91 -1.60 13.10 -10.01
CA ARG A 91 -2.92 13.74 -10.02
C ARG A 91 -3.93 13.09 -9.08
N THR A 92 -3.70 11.83 -8.70
CA THR A 92 -4.60 11.03 -7.86
C THR A 92 -4.28 11.09 -6.37
N LEU A 93 -3.14 11.68 -5.99
CA LEU A 93 -2.57 11.59 -4.64
C LEU A 93 -3.12 12.63 -3.66
N LEU A 94 -3.33 13.88 -4.12
CA LEU A 94 -3.74 14.96 -3.23
C LEU A 94 -5.08 14.65 -2.53
N GLY A 95 -5.11 14.87 -1.22
CA GLY A 95 -6.28 14.61 -0.38
C GLY A 95 -6.49 13.14 -0.02
N LYS A 96 -5.65 12.21 -0.50
CA LYS A 96 -5.74 10.80 -0.10
C LYS A 96 -5.29 10.62 1.35
N VAL A 97 -6.03 9.78 2.06
CA VAL A 97 -5.68 9.29 3.40
C VAL A 97 -4.78 8.08 3.24
N VAL A 98 -3.72 8.02 4.05
CA VAL A 98 -2.75 6.95 4.06
C VAL A 98 -2.51 6.42 5.47
N GLN A 99 -2.03 5.18 5.56
CA GLN A 99 -1.49 4.59 6.78
C GLN A 99 0.03 4.41 6.63
N VAL A 100 0.80 5.03 7.52
CA VAL A 100 2.26 5.05 7.46
C VAL A 100 2.86 4.07 8.47
N GLY A 101 3.77 3.24 7.99
CA GLY A 101 4.58 2.31 8.78
C GLY A 101 3.77 1.18 9.42
N PRO A 102 4.46 0.30 10.17
CA PRO A 102 3.84 -0.88 10.79
C PRO A 102 2.83 -0.53 11.90
N LYS A 103 2.89 0.69 12.45
CA LYS A 103 1.93 1.21 13.44
C LYS A 103 0.66 1.78 12.78
N LYS A 104 0.57 1.78 11.45
CA LYS A 104 -0.57 2.29 10.67
C LYS A 104 -0.97 3.71 11.07
N ILE A 105 0.01 4.60 11.21
CA ILE A 105 -0.23 6.00 11.58
C ILE A 105 -1.01 6.68 10.46
N THR A 106 -2.19 7.20 10.77
CA THR A 106 -3.00 7.92 9.79
C THR A 106 -2.33 9.22 9.37
N GLY A 107 -2.27 9.46 8.08
CA GLY A 107 -1.86 10.74 7.51
C GLY A 107 -2.69 11.12 6.29
N VAL A 108 -2.53 12.36 5.84
CA VAL A 108 -3.19 12.87 4.64
C VAL A 108 -2.18 13.52 3.73
N ILE A 109 -2.29 13.26 2.43
CA ILE A 109 -1.43 13.88 1.42
C ILE A 109 -1.93 15.29 1.12
N GLY A 110 -1.08 16.27 1.40
CA GLY A 110 -1.34 17.68 1.14
C GLY A 110 -0.26 18.32 0.27
N ALA A 111 -0.54 19.55 -0.15
CA ALA A 111 0.43 20.44 -0.78
C ALA A 111 0.11 21.88 -0.36
N ARG A 112 0.97 22.83 -0.76
CA ARG A 112 0.74 24.25 -0.50
C ARG A 112 -0.64 24.70 -0.98
N PRO A 113 -1.40 25.45 -0.17
CA PRO A 113 -2.74 25.91 -0.53
C PRO A 113 -2.77 26.74 -1.82
N VAL A 114 -3.84 26.60 -2.61
CA VAL A 114 -3.98 27.27 -3.92
C VAL A 114 -3.82 28.79 -3.87
N HIS A 115 -4.23 29.42 -2.76
CA HIS A 115 -4.13 30.88 -2.59
C HIS A 115 -2.68 31.35 -2.35
N GLN A 116 -1.76 30.46 -1.98
CA GLN A 116 -0.33 30.73 -1.84
C GLN A 116 0.47 30.40 -3.11
N LEU A 117 -0.15 29.75 -4.09
CA LEU A 117 0.49 29.42 -5.36
C LEU A 117 0.48 30.62 -6.31
N THR A 118 1.56 30.75 -7.08
CA THR A 118 1.62 31.67 -8.23
C THR A 118 0.64 31.24 -9.33
N ALA A 119 0.28 32.15 -10.24
CA ALA A 119 -0.60 31.84 -11.37
C ALA A 119 -0.07 30.69 -12.24
N ALA A 120 1.24 30.64 -12.48
CA ALA A 120 1.88 29.55 -13.24
C ALA A 120 1.74 28.20 -12.52
N GLN A 121 1.99 28.16 -11.21
CA GLN A 121 1.88 26.93 -10.41
C GLN A 121 0.45 26.40 -10.32
N ARG A 122 -0.56 27.29 -10.32
CA ARG A 122 -1.97 26.88 -10.33
C ARG A 122 -2.36 26.17 -11.63
N ASN A 123 -1.71 26.49 -12.73
CA ASN A 123 -1.99 25.91 -14.05
C ASN A 123 -1.11 24.68 -14.36
N SER A 124 -0.28 24.25 -13.41
CA SER A 124 0.58 23.07 -13.56
C SER A 124 0.11 21.92 -12.67
N ILE A 125 0.41 20.69 -13.08
CA ILE A 125 0.21 19.51 -12.24
C ILE A 125 1.16 19.62 -11.04
N VAL A 126 0.63 19.42 -9.83
CA VAL A 126 1.44 19.38 -8.60
C VAL A 126 2.30 18.11 -8.64
N GLY A 127 3.62 18.29 -8.69
CA GLY A 127 4.57 17.18 -8.61
C GLY A 127 4.63 16.56 -7.21
N VAL A 128 5.05 15.29 -7.14
CA VAL A 128 5.18 14.55 -5.87
C VAL A 128 6.16 15.24 -4.91
N ASP A 129 7.22 15.85 -5.45
CA ASP A 129 8.23 16.62 -4.71
C ASP A 129 7.63 17.83 -3.95
N ALA A 130 6.49 18.35 -4.42
CA ALA A 130 5.76 19.45 -3.78
C ALA A 130 4.67 18.97 -2.81
N MET A 131 4.46 17.65 -2.67
CA MET A 131 3.48 17.06 -1.75
C MET A 131 4.14 16.62 -0.44
N ARG A 132 3.35 16.60 0.64
CA ARG A 132 3.77 16.07 1.94
C ARG A 132 2.65 15.22 2.54
N ILE A 133 3.01 14.23 3.33
CA ILE A 133 2.05 13.54 4.22
C ILE A 133 2.07 14.27 5.56
N ASP A 134 0.91 14.75 5.99
CA ASP A 134 0.71 15.29 7.33
C ASP A 134 0.15 14.19 8.24
N ILE A 135 0.84 13.92 9.35
CA ILE A 135 0.46 12.95 10.40
C ILE A 135 0.07 13.63 11.72
N GLY A 136 -0.18 14.95 11.69
CA GLY A 136 -0.49 15.75 12.87
C GLY A 136 0.70 15.95 13.82
N ALA A 137 1.92 15.92 13.30
CA ALA A 137 3.13 16.23 14.08
C ALA A 137 3.40 17.74 14.05
N SER A 138 3.99 18.26 15.12
CA SER A 138 4.28 19.71 15.27
C SER A 138 5.72 20.11 14.96
N LYS A 139 6.62 19.11 14.85
CA LYS A 139 8.05 19.28 14.58
C LYS A 139 8.69 17.94 14.22
N ARG A 140 9.89 18.00 13.66
CA ARG A 140 10.67 16.82 13.24
C ARG A 140 10.78 15.74 14.32
N GLU A 141 11.08 16.11 15.57
CA GLU A 141 11.33 15.13 16.64
C GLU A 141 10.06 14.34 17.01
N ASP A 142 8.89 14.98 16.92
CA ASP A 142 7.59 14.35 17.19
C ASP A 142 7.27 13.32 16.08
N ALA A 143 7.46 13.70 14.82
CA ALA A 143 7.30 12.78 13.69
C ALA A 143 8.29 11.62 13.74
N ALA A 144 9.57 11.89 14.02
CA ALA A 144 10.62 10.86 14.12
C ALA A 144 10.39 9.85 15.26
N GLY A 145 9.59 10.20 16.28
CA GLY A 145 9.16 9.25 17.31
C GLY A 145 8.04 8.30 16.86
N ARG A 146 7.38 8.60 15.73
CA ARG A 146 6.21 7.86 15.22
C ARG A 146 6.52 7.06 13.96
N VAL A 147 7.33 7.61 13.07
CA VAL A 147 7.66 7.05 11.74
C VAL A 147 9.17 7.06 11.50
N ASN A 148 9.66 6.09 10.72
CA ASN A 148 11.05 6.00 10.28
C ASN A 148 11.20 6.30 8.79
N LEU A 149 12.41 6.68 8.38
CA LEU A 149 12.76 6.71 6.95
C LEU A 149 12.71 5.30 6.37
N GLY A 150 12.16 5.16 5.18
CA GLY A 150 11.93 3.87 4.53
C GLY A 150 10.57 3.22 4.88
N ASP A 151 9.85 3.70 5.90
CA ASP A 151 8.50 3.21 6.19
C ASP A 151 7.61 3.37 4.95
N ARG A 152 6.80 2.34 4.67
CA ARG A 152 5.80 2.40 3.60
C ARG A 152 4.57 3.16 4.05
N ALA A 153 3.89 3.80 3.09
CA ALA A 153 2.55 4.34 3.31
C ALA A 153 1.58 3.75 2.28
N ALA A 154 0.51 3.13 2.78
CA ALA A 154 -0.54 2.53 1.97
C ALA A 154 -1.78 3.43 1.93
N PHE A 155 -2.52 3.40 0.83
CA PHE A 155 -3.79 4.13 0.74
C PHE A 155 -4.84 3.50 1.65
N VAL A 156 -5.75 4.33 2.17
CA VAL A 156 -6.90 3.86 2.95
C VAL A 156 -8.16 3.98 2.11
N THR A 157 -8.70 2.84 1.70
CA THR A 157 -9.99 2.73 1.01
C THR A 157 -10.73 1.54 1.60
N SER A 158 -11.91 1.78 2.18
CA SER A 158 -12.77 0.71 2.65
C SER A 158 -13.30 -0.12 1.49
N TYR A 159 -13.42 -1.43 1.69
CA TYR A 159 -14.07 -2.29 0.71
C TYR A 159 -15.59 -2.13 0.76
N GLU A 160 -16.20 -1.97 -0.41
CA GLU A 160 -17.65 -1.87 -0.57
C GLU A 160 -18.13 -2.66 -1.78
N GLU A 161 -19.37 -3.12 -1.75
CA GLU A 161 -20.03 -3.75 -2.89
C GLU A 161 -21.34 -3.03 -3.21
N GLN A 162 -21.57 -2.74 -4.49
CA GLN A 162 -22.86 -2.25 -4.99
C GLN A 162 -23.32 -3.16 -6.12
N GLY A 163 -24.30 -4.02 -5.83
CA GLY A 163 -24.76 -5.05 -6.76
C GLY A 163 -23.64 -6.03 -7.10
N MET A 164 -23.22 -6.05 -8.38
CA MET A 164 -22.13 -6.91 -8.87
C MET A 164 -20.77 -6.18 -8.98
N VAL A 165 -20.67 -4.95 -8.46
CA VAL A 165 -19.46 -4.13 -8.55
C VAL A 165 -18.79 -4.04 -7.19
N ALA A 166 -17.50 -4.38 -7.14
CA ALA A 166 -16.65 -4.22 -5.97
C ALA A 166 -15.86 -2.91 -6.06
N PHE A 167 -15.76 -2.19 -4.94
CA PHE A 167 -14.98 -0.98 -4.77
C PHE A 167 -13.96 -1.21 -3.66
N GLY A 168 -12.70 -0.84 -3.89
CA GLY A 168 -11.64 -1.04 -2.92
C GLY A 168 -10.29 -0.56 -3.46
N LYS A 169 -9.24 -0.70 -2.64
CA LYS A 169 -7.84 -0.60 -3.08
C LYS A 169 -7.31 -2.00 -3.41
N ALA A 170 -6.14 -2.09 -4.04
CA ALA A 170 -5.42 -3.36 -4.27
C ALA A 170 -6.31 -4.47 -4.90
N LEU A 171 -7.16 -4.07 -5.87
CA LEU A 171 -7.85 -5.02 -6.75
C LEU A 171 -6.93 -5.53 -7.85
N ASP A 172 -5.91 -4.73 -8.17
CA ASP A 172 -4.67 -5.14 -8.81
C ASP A 172 -3.69 -5.48 -7.69
#